data_AF-A0A1Y1SGA5-F1
#
_entry.id   AF-A0A1Y1SGA5-F1
#
_cell.length_a   1.000
_cell.length_b   1.000
_cell.length_c   1.000
_cell.angle_alpha   90.00
_cell.angle_beta   90.00
_cell.angle_gamma   90.00
#
_symmetry.space_group_name_H-M   'P 1'
#
loop_
_entity.id
_entity.type
_entity.pdbx_description
1 polymer ?
#
loop_
_entity_poly.entity_id
_entity_poly.type
_entity_poly.pdbx_seq_one_letter_code
_entity_poly.pdbx_strand_id
1 'polypeptide(L)'
;MMKFQVSPRKSAFFSVLAASAFMVGCGGSSGGGEPQERYVSGIVATGAPLAGADVLIKGANGQEAMAITDANGLFDADVTNLTPPLIFRAVLGETELFSYDEDGDGVANIHDLTGLALRLAAEQDDLAALFDSWVNGQVGANSIGSAVDVINEQFAALYNDAGVDGGFNFFTSSFSADHQGFDAVLDQVEDVVNCATVDGSYSCQIEYADGSTTIITFNPPADGGNGEFTVPDGSTWRLIISGTVNGQPFSETIDISTDQVPLGESSGQVYAGDLSEAYTEGFQQACTGGFDGNVNVSEFTYTTSGSGEVGTKAVVSYAFSINGTCTVDGQGSFPMNITADFDYTWERIG
;
A
#
# COMPACT_ATOMS: atom_id res chain seq x y z
N MET A 1 41.54 -31.11 15.58
CA MET A 1 42.94 -30.92 15.13
C MET A 1 43.48 -32.27 14.68
N MET A 2 43.89 -32.40 13.42
CA MET A 2 45.04 -33.15 12.90
C MET A 2 44.69 -33.83 11.56
N LYS A 3 45.24 -33.23 10.50
CA LYS A 3 45.31 -33.73 9.12
C LYS A 3 46.15 -35.01 9.08
N PHE A 4 45.79 -35.96 8.22
CA PHE A 4 46.77 -36.89 7.64
C PHE A 4 46.50 -37.11 6.13
N GLN A 5 47.35 -36.43 5.36
CA GLN A 5 47.84 -36.78 4.02
C GLN A 5 48.80 -38.00 4.13
N VAL A 6 49.20 -38.82 3.15
CA VAL A 6 49.18 -38.79 1.67
C VAL A 6 49.70 -40.15 1.11
N SER A 7 49.14 -40.59 -0.04
CA SER A 7 49.76 -41.37 -1.14
C SER A 7 50.25 -42.83 -0.94
N PRO A 8 50.82 -43.51 -1.97
CA PRO A 8 50.70 -43.39 -3.44
C PRO A 8 50.38 -44.76 -4.11
N ARG A 9 50.17 -44.82 -5.44
CA ARG A 9 51.05 -45.56 -6.38
C ARG A 9 50.47 -45.78 -7.79
N LYS A 10 51.30 -45.37 -8.76
CA LYS A 10 51.70 -46.06 -10.01
C LYS A 10 50.89 -45.85 -11.30
N SER A 11 51.57 -45.11 -12.18
CA SER A 11 51.63 -45.14 -13.65
C SER A 11 51.33 -46.49 -14.31
N ALA A 12 50.67 -46.49 -15.48
CA ALA A 12 51.30 -46.33 -16.79
C ALA A 12 50.34 -46.62 -17.97
N PHE A 13 50.43 -45.76 -19.00
CA PHE A 13 50.22 -45.97 -20.44
C PHE A 13 49.46 -47.21 -20.98
N PHE A 14 48.48 -46.98 -21.86
CA PHE A 14 48.50 -47.52 -23.23
C PHE A 14 47.53 -46.75 -24.15
N SER A 15 48.05 -46.40 -25.34
CA SER A 15 47.38 -45.76 -26.48
C SER A 15 46.59 -46.81 -27.29
N VAL A 16 45.55 -46.41 -28.05
CA VAL A 16 45.24 -46.80 -29.46
C VAL A 16 43.74 -46.66 -29.85
N LEU A 17 43.55 -45.98 -31.00
CA LEU A 17 42.50 -46.03 -32.04
C LEU A 17 41.00 -45.71 -31.76
N ALA A 18 40.61 -44.56 -32.30
CA ALA A 18 39.66 -44.37 -33.40
C ALA A 18 38.32 -45.14 -33.42
N ALA A 19 37.22 -44.39 -33.25
CA ALA A 19 36.00 -44.54 -34.05
C ALA A 19 35.23 -43.21 -34.04
N SER A 20 35.18 -42.57 -35.21
CA SER A 20 34.40 -41.36 -35.48
C SER A 20 32.91 -41.69 -35.47
N ALA A 21 32.19 -41.20 -34.46
CA ALA A 21 30.74 -41.17 -34.45
C ALA A 21 30.28 -39.76 -34.85
N PHE A 22 29.55 -39.68 -35.96
CA PHE A 22 28.79 -38.50 -36.36
C PHE A 22 27.70 -38.24 -35.31
N MET A 23 27.95 -37.31 -34.39
CA MET A 23 26.86 -36.67 -33.65
C MET A 23 26.15 -35.74 -34.62
N VAL A 24 25.01 -36.20 -35.13
CA VAL A 24 23.94 -35.32 -35.60
C VAL A 24 23.49 -34.54 -34.37
N GLY A 25 24.04 -33.34 -34.21
CA GLY A 25 23.50 -32.35 -33.29
C GLY A 25 22.11 -31.98 -33.79
N CYS A 26 21.09 -32.49 -33.11
CA CYS A 26 19.74 -31.95 -33.20
C CYS A 26 19.85 -30.49 -32.75
N GLY A 27 19.65 -29.56 -33.68
CA GLY A 27 19.51 -28.15 -33.36
C GLY A 27 18.36 -27.99 -32.39
N GLY A 28 18.69 -27.56 -31.16
CA GLY A 28 17.72 -27.04 -30.22
C GLY A 28 17.13 -25.78 -30.85
N SER A 29 15.97 -25.93 -31.48
CA SER A 29 15.12 -24.81 -31.85
C SER A 29 14.66 -24.18 -30.55
N SER A 30 15.30 -23.08 -30.17
CA SER A 30 14.73 -22.13 -29.23
C SER A 30 13.47 -21.59 -29.91
N GLY A 31 12.33 -22.22 -29.63
CA GLY A 31 11.04 -21.64 -29.91
C GLY A 31 10.94 -20.35 -29.10
N GLY A 32 11.35 -19.24 -29.72
CA GLY A 32 10.91 -17.93 -29.29
C GLY A 32 9.40 -17.94 -29.51
N GLY A 33 8.65 -18.27 -28.45
CA GLY A 33 7.23 -18.00 -28.44
C GLY A 33 7.09 -16.49 -28.63
N GLU A 34 6.32 -16.10 -29.65
CA GLU A 34 5.92 -14.70 -29.76
C GLU A 34 5.22 -14.30 -28.46
N PRO A 35 5.45 -13.06 -27.96
CA PRO A 35 4.78 -12.60 -26.76
C PRO A 35 3.27 -12.79 -26.94
N GLN A 36 2.64 -13.46 -25.97
CA GLN A 36 1.21 -13.71 -26.00
C GLN A 36 0.49 -12.36 -25.97
N GLU A 37 -0.32 -12.09 -26.99
CA GLU A 37 -1.09 -10.84 -27.06
C GLU A 37 -1.96 -10.69 -25.81
N ARG A 38 -1.92 -9.49 -25.21
CA ARG A 38 -2.76 -9.12 -24.05
C ARG A 38 -3.50 -7.84 -24.36
N TYR A 39 -4.79 -7.87 -24.03
CA TYR A 39 -5.69 -6.75 -24.23
C TYR A 39 -6.35 -6.37 -22.91
N VAL A 40 -6.52 -5.07 -22.73
CA VAL A 40 -7.36 -4.50 -21.68
C VAL A 40 -8.47 -3.71 -22.36
N SER A 41 -9.70 -3.96 -21.92
CA SER A 41 -10.90 -3.29 -22.39
C SER A 41 -11.58 -2.56 -21.24
N GLY A 42 -12.48 -1.63 -21.53
CA GLY A 42 -13.20 -0.93 -20.47
C GLY A 42 -14.08 0.18 -21.01
N ILE A 43 -14.73 0.89 -20.09
CA ILE A 43 -15.53 2.07 -20.40
C ILE A 43 -14.92 3.32 -19.74
N VAL A 44 -14.97 4.45 -20.46
CA VAL A 44 -14.64 5.76 -19.92
C VAL A 44 -15.92 6.57 -19.77
N ALA A 45 -16.25 6.98 -18.55
CA ALA A 45 -17.51 7.68 -18.25
C ALA A 45 -17.41 8.62 -17.04
N THR A 46 -18.23 9.67 -17.04
CA THR A 46 -18.50 10.57 -15.88
C THR A 46 -20.02 10.59 -15.57
N GLY A 47 -20.69 9.44 -15.65
CA GLY A 47 -22.17 9.32 -15.73
C GLY A 47 -22.72 9.41 -17.17
N ALA A 48 -21.89 9.81 -18.13
CA ALA A 48 -22.16 9.67 -19.56
C ALA A 48 -20.92 9.10 -20.26
N PRO A 49 -21.08 8.37 -21.38
CA PRO A 49 -19.94 7.82 -22.10
C PRO A 49 -19.08 8.93 -22.71
N LEU A 50 -17.77 8.90 -22.46
CA LEU A 50 -16.82 9.81 -23.06
C LEU A 50 -16.39 9.27 -24.42
N ALA A 51 -17.13 9.63 -25.47
CA ALA A 51 -16.83 9.20 -26.83
C ALA A 51 -15.65 9.96 -27.46
N GLY A 52 -14.70 9.23 -28.06
CA GLY A 52 -13.53 9.81 -28.72
C GLY A 52 -12.44 10.34 -27.77
N ALA A 53 -12.43 9.89 -26.51
CA ALA A 53 -11.38 10.19 -25.55
C ALA A 53 -10.10 9.41 -25.89
N ASP A 54 -8.94 10.06 -25.75
CA ASP A 54 -7.64 9.42 -25.87
C ASP A 54 -7.32 8.70 -24.56
N VAL A 55 -7.19 7.38 -24.59
CA VAL A 55 -6.81 6.55 -23.44
C VAL A 55 -5.33 6.23 -23.53
N LEU A 56 -4.53 6.86 -22.67
CA LEU A 56 -3.12 6.57 -22.49
C LEU A 56 -2.95 5.56 -21.35
N ILE A 57 -2.14 4.53 -21.57
CA ILE A 57 -1.91 3.45 -20.62
C ILE A 57 -0.41 3.35 -20.41
N LYS A 58 0.04 3.34 -19.16
CA LYS A 58 1.46 3.20 -18.83
C LYS A 58 1.67 2.02 -17.89
N GLY A 59 2.61 1.15 -18.23
CA GLY A 59 3.01 0.03 -17.38
C GLY A 59 4.10 0.40 -16.40
N ALA A 60 4.29 -0.40 -15.36
CA ALA A 60 5.37 -0.28 -14.38
C ALA A 60 6.78 -0.32 -15.00
N ASN A 61 6.92 -0.86 -16.22
CA ASN A 61 8.15 -0.80 -17.01
C ASN A 61 8.37 0.54 -17.77
N GLY A 62 7.49 1.52 -17.57
CA GLY A 62 7.51 2.83 -18.23
C GLY A 62 7.14 2.80 -19.72
N GLN A 63 6.70 1.66 -20.25
CA GLN A 63 6.19 1.58 -21.63
C GLN A 63 4.73 2.07 -21.68
N GLU A 64 4.33 2.57 -22.84
CA GLU A 64 3.00 3.14 -23.05
C GLU A 64 2.25 2.43 -24.19
N ALA A 65 0.93 2.38 -24.05
CA ALA A 65 -0.03 2.00 -25.07
C ALA A 65 -1.11 3.09 -25.18
N MET A 66 -1.84 3.10 -26.30
CA MET A 66 -2.93 4.04 -26.52
C MET A 66 -4.13 3.35 -27.16
N ALA A 67 -5.32 3.81 -26.79
CA ALA A 67 -6.59 3.49 -27.44
C ALA A 67 -7.46 4.75 -27.54
N ILE A 68 -8.53 4.66 -28.32
CA ILE A 68 -9.55 5.71 -28.43
C ILE A 68 -10.89 5.09 -28.12
N THR A 69 -11.71 5.77 -27.32
CA THR A 69 -13.04 5.29 -26.99
C THR A 69 -14.02 5.42 -28.15
N ASP A 70 -14.94 4.46 -28.26
CA ASP A 70 -16.02 4.47 -29.23
C ASP A 70 -17.19 5.38 -28.81
N ALA A 71 -18.30 5.34 -29.57
CA ALA A 71 -19.48 6.14 -29.29
C ALA A 71 -20.18 5.81 -27.95
N ASN A 72 -19.87 4.67 -27.35
CA ASN A 72 -20.38 4.22 -26.05
C ASN A 72 -19.32 4.36 -24.95
N GLY A 73 -18.20 5.07 -25.21
CA GLY A 73 -17.11 5.24 -24.26
C GLY A 73 -16.24 3.99 -24.11
N LEU A 74 -16.44 2.95 -24.93
CA LEU A 74 -15.70 1.69 -24.81
C LEU A 74 -14.34 1.78 -25.48
N PHE A 75 -13.31 1.24 -24.87
CA PHE A 75 -11.99 1.07 -25.47
C PHE A 75 -11.53 -0.39 -25.41
N ASP A 76 -10.59 -0.73 -26.29
CA ASP A 76 -9.86 -1.99 -26.30
C ASP A 76 -8.41 -1.67 -26.71
N ALA A 77 -7.45 -2.03 -25.86
CA ALA A 77 -6.06 -1.62 -25.98
C ALA A 77 -5.12 -2.83 -25.91
N ASP A 78 -4.21 -2.92 -26.87
CA ASP A 78 -3.10 -3.88 -26.82
C ASP A 78 -2.05 -3.41 -25.81
N VAL A 79 -1.92 -4.17 -24.71
CA VAL A 79 -0.98 -3.90 -23.61
C VAL A 79 0.15 -4.93 -23.57
N THR A 80 0.36 -5.68 -24.65
CA THR A 80 1.32 -6.81 -24.71
C THR A 80 2.71 -6.44 -24.20
N ASN A 81 3.19 -5.24 -24.53
CA ASN A 81 4.53 -4.76 -24.19
C ASN A 81 4.62 -4.01 -22.83
N LEU A 82 3.51 -3.86 -22.12
CA LEU A 82 3.46 -3.17 -20.83
C LEU A 82 3.64 -4.17 -19.69
N THR A 83 4.25 -3.75 -18.59
CA THR A 83 4.34 -4.57 -17.38
C THR A 83 3.30 -4.09 -16.37
N PRO A 84 2.38 -4.93 -15.90
CA PRO A 84 1.49 -4.58 -14.80
C PRO A 84 2.26 -4.26 -13.50
N PRO A 85 1.72 -3.45 -12.59
CA PRO A 85 0.42 -2.79 -12.70
C PRO A 85 0.42 -1.64 -13.73
N LEU A 86 -0.77 -1.39 -14.29
CA LEU A 86 -1.01 -0.38 -15.30
C LEU A 86 -1.75 0.82 -14.69
N ILE A 87 -1.35 2.03 -15.07
CA ILE A 87 -2.10 3.26 -14.81
C ILE A 87 -2.69 3.79 -16.11
N PHE A 88 -3.92 4.29 -16.04
CA PHE A 88 -4.67 4.79 -17.17
C PHE A 88 -4.92 6.29 -17.01
N ARG A 89 -4.90 7.01 -18.14
CA ARG A 89 -5.26 8.41 -18.24
C ARG A 89 -6.13 8.59 -19.49
N ALA A 90 -7.40 8.93 -19.31
CA ALA A 90 -8.29 9.25 -20.39
C ALA A 90 -8.46 10.77 -20.50
N VAL A 91 -8.28 11.33 -21.70
CA VAL A 91 -8.35 12.77 -21.94
C VAL A 91 -9.38 13.09 -23.02
N LEU A 92 -10.30 14.00 -22.74
CA LEU A 92 -11.23 14.58 -23.72
C LEU A 92 -11.44 16.07 -23.43
N GLY A 93 -10.76 16.93 -24.19
CA GLY A 93 -10.84 18.38 -23.97
C GLY A 93 -10.19 18.76 -22.64
N GLU A 94 -10.99 19.30 -21.72
CA GLU A 94 -10.56 19.65 -20.36
C GLU A 94 -10.82 18.53 -19.34
N THR A 95 -11.58 17.50 -19.73
CA THR A 95 -11.87 16.36 -18.87
C THR A 95 -10.70 15.39 -18.89
N GLU A 96 -10.26 14.99 -17.70
CA GLU A 96 -9.18 14.06 -17.49
C GLU A 96 -9.53 13.08 -16.37
N LEU A 97 -9.49 11.79 -16.68
CA LEU A 97 -9.85 10.73 -15.75
C LEU A 97 -8.72 9.72 -15.64
N PHE A 98 -8.62 9.07 -14.48
CA PHE A 98 -7.55 8.13 -14.17
C PHE A 98 -8.10 6.83 -13.62
N SER A 99 -7.35 5.75 -13.85
CA SER A 99 -7.67 4.43 -13.33
C SER A 99 -6.42 3.57 -13.17
N TYR A 100 -6.62 2.36 -12.67
CA TYR A 100 -5.61 1.41 -12.27
C TYR A 100 -6.04 -0.01 -12.65
N ASP A 101 -5.09 -0.84 -13.08
CA ASP A 101 -5.27 -2.27 -13.31
C ASP A 101 -4.04 -3.02 -12.78
N GLU A 102 -4.25 -3.88 -11.78
CA GLU A 102 -3.20 -4.68 -11.15
C GLU A 102 -2.63 -5.71 -12.13
N ASP A 103 -3.51 -6.40 -12.86
CA ASP A 103 -3.20 -7.59 -13.61
C ASP A 103 -2.80 -7.26 -15.06
N GLY A 104 -3.26 -6.11 -15.56
CA GLY A 104 -3.01 -5.67 -16.94
C GLY A 104 -3.62 -6.61 -17.96
N ASP A 105 -4.81 -7.15 -17.65
CA ASP A 105 -5.65 -7.93 -18.52
C ASP A 105 -7.15 -7.76 -18.19
N GLY A 106 -8.02 -8.08 -19.16
CA GLY A 106 -9.46 -8.09 -18.92
C GLY A 106 -10.12 -6.70 -18.98
N VAL A 107 -10.71 -6.27 -17.86
CA VAL A 107 -11.54 -5.06 -17.79
C VAL A 107 -10.92 -4.03 -16.85
N ALA A 108 -10.70 -2.81 -17.35
CA ALA A 108 -10.29 -1.65 -16.57
C ALA A 108 -11.14 -0.43 -16.96
N ASN A 109 -12.13 -0.10 -16.13
CA ASN A 109 -12.98 1.07 -16.34
C ASN A 109 -12.27 2.35 -15.89
N ILE A 110 -12.65 3.49 -16.46
CA ILE A 110 -12.07 4.80 -16.15
C ILE A 110 -13.22 5.79 -15.86
N HIS A 111 -13.37 6.20 -14.61
CA HIS A 111 -14.40 7.15 -14.16
C HIS A 111 -14.00 7.86 -12.86
N ASP A 112 -14.81 8.77 -12.36
CA ASP A 112 -14.46 9.60 -11.19
C ASP A 112 -14.14 8.77 -9.95
N LEU A 113 -14.89 7.68 -9.70
CA LEU A 113 -14.59 6.79 -8.57
C LEU A 113 -13.28 5.99 -8.70
N THR A 114 -12.82 5.62 -9.92
CA THR A 114 -11.48 5.00 -10.07
C THR A 114 -10.38 6.02 -9.80
N GLY A 115 -10.58 7.27 -10.23
CA GLY A 115 -9.68 8.37 -9.92
C GLY A 115 -9.65 8.68 -8.42
N LEU A 116 -10.80 8.71 -7.75
CA LEU A 116 -10.88 8.87 -6.30
C LEU A 116 -10.12 7.77 -5.58
N ALA A 117 -10.37 6.51 -5.91
CA ALA A 117 -9.68 5.38 -5.31
C ALA A 117 -8.16 5.47 -5.49
N LEU A 118 -7.70 5.87 -6.67
CA LEU A 118 -6.29 6.07 -6.94
C LEU A 118 -5.69 7.23 -6.13
N ARG A 119 -6.40 8.36 -5.97
CA ARG A 119 -5.96 9.48 -5.10
C ARG A 119 -5.80 9.03 -3.66
N LEU A 120 -6.79 8.30 -3.14
CA LEU A 120 -6.76 7.78 -1.77
C LEU A 120 -5.61 6.79 -1.59
N ALA A 121 -5.47 5.82 -2.50
CA ALA A 121 -4.44 4.79 -2.42
C ALA A 121 -3.01 5.31 -2.63
N ALA A 122 -2.84 6.37 -3.43
CA ALA A 122 -1.55 7.05 -3.65
C ALA A 122 -1.27 8.15 -2.62
N GLU A 123 -2.26 8.51 -1.79
CA GLU A 123 -2.24 9.67 -0.90
C GLU A 123 -1.79 10.96 -1.62
N GLN A 124 -2.21 11.13 -2.87
CA GLN A 124 -1.79 12.21 -3.77
C GLN A 124 -2.94 12.73 -4.62
N ASP A 125 -3.07 14.06 -4.71
CA ASP A 125 -4.16 14.72 -5.43
C ASP A 125 -3.87 14.82 -6.95
N ASP A 126 -2.62 15.15 -7.27
CA ASP A 126 -2.15 15.32 -8.65
C ASP A 126 -1.87 13.97 -9.32
N LEU A 127 -2.93 13.36 -9.87
CA LEU A 127 -2.82 12.09 -10.60
C LEU A 127 -2.10 12.20 -11.94
N ALA A 128 -2.03 13.40 -12.54
CA ALA A 128 -1.25 13.61 -13.75
C ALA A 128 0.25 13.46 -13.45
N ALA A 129 0.73 14.04 -12.35
CA ALA A 129 2.10 13.84 -11.88
C ALA A 129 2.39 12.37 -11.53
N LEU A 130 1.42 11.67 -10.91
CA LEU A 130 1.54 10.22 -10.66
C LEU A 130 1.71 9.45 -11.98
N PHE A 131 0.82 9.67 -12.95
CA PHE A 131 0.88 9.06 -14.28
C PHE A 131 2.21 9.33 -14.99
N ASP A 132 2.69 10.58 -14.95
CA ASP A 132 3.94 10.96 -15.62
C ASP A 132 5.15 10.27 -14.99
N SER A 133 5.15 10.11 -13.66
CA SER A 133 6.21 9.45 -12.91
C SER A 133 6.12 7.92 -12.85
N TRP A 134 5.04 7.32 -13.38
CA TRP A 134 4.71 5.91 -13.18
C TRP A 134 5.80 4.96 -13.67
N VAL A 135 6.48 4.34 -12.70
CA VAL A 135 7.45 3.25 -12.86
C VAL A 135 7.41 2.36 -11.62
N ASN A 136 7.81 1.10 -11.75
CA ASN A 136 7.90 0.12 -10.65
C ASN A 136 6.60 -0.12 -9.85
N GLY A 137 5.42 0.26 -10.38
CA GLY A 137 4.15 0.04 -9.69
C GLY A 137 4.08 0.79 -8.36
N GLN A 138 4.19 2.12 -8.42
CA GLN A 138 4.23 2.96 -7.22
C GLN A 138 3.02 2.76 -6.32
N VAL A 139 1.82 2.45 -6.82
CA VAL A 139 0.66 2.22 -5.94
C VAL A 139 0.46 0.71 -5.78
N GLY A 140 0.32 0.25 -4.53
CA GLY A 140 0.18 -1.17 -4.22
C GLY A 140 -1.27 -1.67 -4.30
N ALA A 141 -1.45 -2.94 -4.68
CA ALA A 141 -2.76 -3.59 -4.78
C ALA A 141 -3.61 -3.49 -3.49
N ASN A 142 -2.97 -3.59 -2.32
CA ASN A 142 -3.65 -3.53 -1.03
C ASN A 142 -4.23 -2.14 -0.74
N SER A 143 -3.49 -1.07 -1.05
CA SER A 143 -3.98 0.30 -0.83
C SER A 143 -5.13 0.62 -1.78
N ILE A 144 -5.07 0.14 -3.03
CA ILE A 144 -6.18 0.19 -3.98
C ILE A 144 -7.40 -0.56 -3.45
N GLY A 145 -7.25 -1.82 -3.03
CA GLY A 145 -8.34 -2.63 -2.49
C GLY A 145 -8.99 -1.98 -1.27
N SER A 146 -8.18 -1.38 -0.39
CA SER A 146 -8.66 -0.64 0.77
C SER A 146 -9.43 0.62 0.37
N ALA A 147 -8.95 1.36 -0.62
CA ALA A 147 -9.64 2.54 -1.13
C ALA A 147 -11.00 2.15 -1.75
N VAL A 148 -11.05 1.01 -2.46
CA VAL A 148 -12.30 0.42 -2.96
C VAL A 148 -13.27 0.13 -1.82
N ASP A 149 -12.81 -0.49 -0.73
CA ASP A 149 -13.66 -0.81 0.42
C ASP A 149 -14.21 0.46 1.09
N VAL A 150 -13.38 1.47 1.32
CA VAL A 150 -13.81 2.76 1.92
C VAL A 150 -14.83 3.48 1.03
N ILE A 151 -14.61 3.48 -0.29
CA ILE A 151 -15.56 4.06 -1.25
C ILE A 151 -16.86 3.24 -1.26
N ASN A 152 -16.80 1.92 -1.33
CA ASN A 152 -17.99 1.08 -1.32
C ASN A 152 -18.82 1.25 -0.03
N GLU A 153 -18.18 1.40 1.13
CA GLU A 153 -18.86 1.71 2.38
C GLU A 153 -19.54 3.08 2.33
N GLN A 154 -18.84 4.12 1.86
CA GLN A 154 -19.37 5.47 1.72
C GLN A 154 -20.57 5.53 0.74
N PHE A 155 -20.53 4.75 -0.33
CA PHE A 155 -21.55 4.72 -1.38
C PHE A 155 -22.62 3.65 -1.17
N ALA A 156 -22.59 2.91 -0.06
CA ALA A 156 -23.50 1.78 0.18
C ALA A 156 -25.00 2.14 0.06
N ALA A 157 -25.40 3.33 0.49
CA ALA A 157 -26.78 3.79 0.33
C ALA A 157 -27.15 4.00 -1.16
N LEU A 158 -26.27 4.65 -1.92
CA LEU A 158 -26.46 4.90 -3.35
C LEU A 158 -26.45 3.57 -4.14
N TYR A 159 -25.58 2.63 -3.77
CA TYR A 159 -25.56 1.30 -4.38
C TYR A 159 -26.88 0.56 -4.16
N ASN A 160 -27.41 0.57 -2.93
CA ASN A 160 -28.69 -0.06 -2.62
C ASN A 160 -29.85 0.57 -3.42
N ASP A 161 -29.88 1.90 -3.51
CA ASP A 161 -30.93 2.62 -4.27
C ASP A 161 -30.84 2.33 -5.78
N ALA A 162 -29.63 2.14 -6.30
CA ALA A 162 -29.37 1.82 -7.71
C ALA A 162 -29.41 0.31 -8.03
N GLY A 163 -29.57 -0.57 -7.03
CA GLY A 163 -29.58 -2.02 -7.20
C GLY A 163 -28.20 -2.63 -7.52
N VAL A 164 -27.13 -1.96 -7.11
CA VAL A 164 -25.73 -2.40 -7.24
C VAL A 164 -25.34 -3.23 -6.02
N ASP A 165 -24.54 -4.27 -6.22
CA ASP A 165 -24.04 -5.09 -5.12
C ASP A 165 -23.04 -4.30 -4.25
N GLY A 166 -23.09 -4.49 -2.93
CA GLY A 166 -22.23 -3.77 -1.98
C GLY A 166 -20.73 -4.04 -2.17
N GLY A 167 -20.37 -5.18 -2.77
CA GLY A 167 -19.00 -5.55 -3.12
C GLY A 167 -18.60 -5.26 -4.57
N PHE A 168 -19.32 -4.37 -5.26
CA PHE A 168 -19.03 -4.05 -6.66
C PHE A 168 -17.61 -3.49 -6.80
N ASN A 169 -16.78 -4.15 -7.61
CA ASN A 169 -15.44 -3.66 -7.94
C ASN A 169 -15.55 -2.74 -9.16
N PHE A 170 -15.59 -1.42 -8.92
CA PHE A 170 -15.78 -0.44 -9.98
C PHE A 170 -14.60 -0.31 -10.96
N PHE A 171 -13.41 -0.83 -10.62
CA PHE A 171 -12.30 -0.93 -11.59
C PHE A 171 -12.56 -1.97 -12.67
N THR A 172 -13.05 -3.16 -12.30
CA THR A 172 -13.02 -4.34 -13.19
C THR A 172 -14.40 -4.92 -13.51
N SER A 173 -15.44 -4.51 -12.78
CA SER A 173 -16.79 -4.98 -13.05
C SER A 173 -17.37 -4.30 -14.29
N SER A 174 -17.92 -5.08 -15.21
CA SER A 174 -18.59 -4.52 -16.39
C SER A 174 -19.83 -3.71 -16.00
N PHE A 175 -20.00 -2.53 -16.59
CA PHE A 175 -21.24 -1.75 -16.53
C PHE A 175 -21.52 -1.08 -17.88
N SER A 176 -22.62 -0.35 -17.98
CA SER A 176 -22.98 0.47 -19.15
C SER A 176 -23.25 1.89 -18.69
N ALA A 177 -22.76 2.89 -19.44
CA ALA A 177 -23.04 4.30 -19.18
C ALA A 177 -24.44 4.67 -19.72
N ASP A 178 -25.48 4.17 -19.08
CA ASP A 178 -26.88 4.26 -19.48
C ASP A 178 -27.83 4.87 -18.42
N HIS A 179 -27.27 5.53 -17.41
CA HIS A 179 -27.94 6.09 -16.23
C HIS A 179 -28.64 5.06 -15.34
N GLN A 180 -28.25 3.79 -15.42
CA GLN A 180 -28.82 2.69 -14.63
C GLN A 180 -27.74 1.91 -13.87
N GLY A 181 -28.14 1.20 -12.81
CA GLY A 181 -27.21 0.39 -12.02
C GLY A 181 -26.05 1.23 -11.49
N PHE A 182 -24.81 0.80 -11.74
CA PHE A 182 -23.63 1.52 -11.27
C PHE A 182 -23.50 2.93 -11.89
N ASP A 183 -23.96 3.14 -13.12
CA ASP A 183 -23.87 4.45 -13.76
C ASP A 183 -24.81 5.48 -13.09
N ALA A 184 -25.95 5.03 -12.58
CA ALA A 184 -26.83 5.87 -11.76
C ALA A 184 -26.15 6.36 -10.46
N VAL A 185 -25.14 5.61 -9.97
CA VAL A 185 -24.32 6.04 -8.83
C VAL A 185 -23.28 7.06 -9.28
N LEU A 186 -22.64 6.87 -10.45
CA LEU A 186 -21.74 7.85 -11.03
C LEU A 186 -22.45 9.19 -11.28
N ASP A 187 -23.70 9.16 -11.75
CA ASP A 187 -24.54 10.36 -11.94
C ASP A 187 -24.78 11.18 -10.66
N GLN A 188 -24.55 10.60 -9.48
CA GLN A 188 -24.65 11.32 -8.21
C GLN A 188 -23.37 12.06 -7.85
N VAL A 189 -22.21 11.67 -8.41
CA VAL A 189 -20.92 12.28 -8.13
C VAL A 189 -20.72 13.44 -9.10
N GLU A 190 -20.69 14.67 -8.59
CA GLU A 190 -20.43 15.86 -9.41
C GLU A 190 -18.92 16.11 -9.52
N ASP A 191 -18.19 16.06 -8.39
CA ASP A 191 -16.75 16.32 -8.38
C ASP A 191 -16.06 15.70 -7.14
N VAL A 192 -14.74 15.53 -7.25
CA VAL A 192 -13.85 15.14 -6.16
C VAL A 192 -12.83 16.26 -5.97
N VAL A 193 -12.93 16.95 -4.84
CA VAL A 193 -12.18 18.17 -4.55
C VAL A 193 -11.48 18.10 -3.20
N ASN A 194 -10.59 19.06 -2.94
CA ASN A 194 -9.96 19.29 -1.64
C ASN A 194 -9.27 18.04 -1.05
N CYS A 195 -8.60 17.23 -1.87
CA CYS A 195 -7.84 16.09 -1.39
C CYS A 195 -6.57 16.53 -0.66
N ALA A 196 -6.43 16.19 0.62
CA ALA A 196 -5.30 16.57 1.45
C ALA A 196 -5.11 15.66 2.67
N THR A 197 -3.91 15.67 3.25
CA THR A 197 -3.68 15.08 4.57
C THR A 197 -4.22 16.02 5.66
N VAL A 198 -5.17 15.54 6.44
CA VAL A 198 -5.76 16.23 7.60
C VAL A 198 -5.58 15.33 8.82
N ASP A 199 -4.93 15.85 9.86
CA ASP A 199 -4.70 15.14 11.13
C ASP A 199 -4.06 13.73 10.97
N GLY A 200 -3.19 13.58 9.96
CA GLY A 200 -2.47 12.33 9.70
C GLY A 200 -3.20 11.29 8.83
N SER A 201 -4.40 11.62 8.33
CA SER A 201 -5.16 10.80 7.38
C SER A 201 -5.37 11.54 6.06
N TYR A 202 -5.26 10.85 4.94
CA TYR A 202 -5.55 11.42 3.63
C TYR A 202 -7.06 11.45 3.40
N SER A 203 -7.62 12.61 3.07
CA SER A 203 -9.06 12.77 2.89
C SER A 203 -9.36 13.53 1.62
N CYS A 204 -10.48 13.20 0.98
CA CYS A 204 -11.03 13.94 -0.15
C CYS A 204 -12.45 14.40 0.18
N GLN A 205 -12.89 15.51 -0.39
CA GLN A 205 -14.27 15.94 -0.36
C GLN A 205 -14.95 15.51 -1.65
N ILE A 206 -16.11 14.88 -1.54
CA ILE A 206 -16.96 14.54 -2.68
C ILE A 206 -18.09 15.55 -2.70
N GLU A 207 -18.33 16.16 -3.87
CA GLU A 207 -19.50 16.97 -4.15
C GLU A 207 -20.51 16.12 -4.92
N TYR A 208 -21.75 16.11 -4.45
CA TYR A 208 -22.84 15.37 -5.09
C TYR A 208 -23.65 16.28 -6.02
N ALA A 209 -24.35 15.68 -6.99
CA ALA A 209 -25.20 16.38 -7.95
C ALA A 209 -26.33 17.22 -7.29
N ASP A 210 -26.72 16.90 -6.06
CA ASP A 210 -27.69 17.68 -5.27
C ASP A 210 -27.07 18.88 -4.53
N GLY A 211 -25.76 19.09 -4.67
CA GLY A 211 -24.96 20.13 -4.03
C GLY A 211 -24.56 19.82 -2.58
N SER A 212 -24.89 18.64 -2.06
CA SER A 212 -24.38 18.18 -0.78
C SER A 212 -22.92 17.73 -0.90
N THR A 213 -22.21 17.68 0.23
CA THR A 213 -20.82 17.26 0.26
C THR A 213 -20.58 16.26 1.38
N THR A 214 -19.67 15.32 1.15
CA THR A 214 -19.13 14.44 2.20
C THR A 214 -17.61 14.47 2.18
N ILE A 215 -17.01 14.14 3.32
CA ILE A 215 -15.56 13.91 3.41
C ILE A 215 -15.37 12.41 3.50
N ILE A 216 -14.63 11.86 2.53
CA ILE A 216 -14.13 10.50 2.60
C ILE A 216 -12.72 10.56 3.18
N THR A 217 -12.54 9.92 4.33
CA THR A 217 -11.23 9.82 4.98
C THR A 217 -10.68 8.43 4.72
N PHE A 218 -9.54 8.40 4.06
CA PHE A 218 -8.79 7.18 3.88
C PHE A 218 -7.83 7.02 5.05
N ASN A 219 -8.13 6.02 5.86
CA ASN A 219 -7.20 5.48 6.82
C ASN A 219 -6.88 4.07 6.31
N PRO A 220 -5.85 3.90 5.45
CA PRO A 220 -5.56 2.58 4.91
C PRO A 220 -5.45 1.61 6.10
N PRO A 221 -6.10 0.42 6.03
CA PRO A 221 -5.73 -0.64 6.94
C PRO A 221 -4.21 -0.79 6.82
N ALA A 222 -3.56 -0.99 7.97
CA ALA A 222 -2.16 -1.36 8.03
C ALA A 222 -1.84 -2.31 6.89
N ASP A 223 -0.85 -2.00 6.06
CA ASP A 223 -0.34 -2.98 5.10
C ASP A 223 0.16 -4.18 5.91
N GLY A 224 -0.72 -5.14 6.16
CA GLY A 224 -0.43 -6.46 6.70
C GLY A 224 0.19 -7.35 5.63
N GLY A 225 0.64 -6.77 4.52
CA GLY A 225 1.38 -7.44 3.48
C GLY A 225 2.77 -7.79 3.98
N ASN A 226 3.13 -9.06 3.87
CA ASN A 226 4.51 -9.56 4.08
C ASN A 226 5.52 -9.03 3.03
N GLY A 227 5.28 -7.85 2.44
CA GLY A 227 6.20 -7.13 1.59
C GLY A 227 7.25 -6.44 2.46
N GLU A 228 8.51 -6.50 2.05
CA GLU A 228 9.63 -5.92 2.76
C GLU A 228 9.49 -4.39 2.74
N PHE A 229 9.09 -3.77 3.86
CA PHE A 229 9.18 -2.33 4.04
C PHE A 229 10.65 -1.94 3.93
N THR A 230 11.05 -1.26 2.84
CA THR A 230 12.42 -0.79 2.68
C THR A 230 12.53 0.70 3.02
N VAL A 231 13.58 1.03 3.78
CA VAL A 231 13.94 2.40 4.12
C VAL A 231 15.07 2.82 3.18
N PRO A 232 14.88 3.85 2.33
CA PRO A 232 15.92 4.29 1.41
C PRO A 232 17.18 4.74 2.14
N ASP A 233 18.34 4.24 1.71
CA ASP A 233 19.64 4.64 2.25
C ASP A 233 19.81 6.17 2.22
N GLY A 234 20.15 6.75 3.37
CA GLY A 234 20.40 8.19 3.52
C GLY A 234 19.15 9.05 3.64
N SER A 235 17.96 8.47 3.78
CA SER A 235 16.74 9.21 4.09
C SER A 235 16.71 9.73 5.53
N THR A 236 15.97 10.83 5.72
CA THR A 236 15.72 11.48 7.01
C THR A 236 14.28 11.25 7.41
N TRP A 237 14.09 10.96 8.69
CA TRP A 237 12.80 10.56 9.24
C TRP A 237 12.47 11.40 10.47
N ARG A 238 11.19 11.51 10.76
CA ARG A 238 10.65 12.16 11.94
C ARG A 238 9.91 11.13 12.75
N LEU A 239 10.34 10.93 13.99
CA LEU A 239 9.62 10.17 15.00
C LEU A 239 8.69 11.09 15.76
N ILE A 240 7.41 10.79 15.75
CA ILE A 240 6.38 11.41 16.57
C ILE A 240 5.94 10.37 17.59
N ILE A 241 6.05 10.69 18.87
CA ILE A 241 5.57 9.85 19.95
C ILE A 241 4.36 10.55 20.53
N SER A 242 3.19 9.94 20.47
CA SER A 242 1.95 10.55 20.97
C SER A 242 1.09 9.52 21.69
N GLY A 243 0.05 9.98 22.37
CA GLY A 243 -0.93 9.10 22.97
C GLY A 243 -1.45 9.65 24.29
N THR A 244 -1.83 8.76 25.21
CA THR A 244 -2.37 9.18 26.51
C THR A 244 -1.77 8.41 27.67
N VAL A 245 -1.64 9.08 28.82
CA VAL A 245 -1.32 8.45 30.11
C VAL A 245 -2.43 8.80 31.10
N ASN A 246 -3.14 7.80 31.60
CA ASN A 246 -4.36 7.97 32.42
C ASN A 246 -5.37 8.94 31.77
N GLY A 247 -5.50 8.86 30.44
CA GLY A 247 -6.36 9.73 29.64
C GLY A 247 -5.87 11.17 29.48
N GLN A 248 -4.67 11.52 29.96
CA GLN A 248 -4.03 12.79 29.66
C GLN A 248 -3.20 12.68 28.39
N PRO A 249 -3.47 13.49 27.35
CA PRO A 249 -2.74 13.39 26.10
C PRO A 249 -1.32 13.95 26.21
N PHE A 250 -0.41 13.39 25.42
CA PHE A 250 0.93 13.94 25.21
C PHE A 250 1.36 13.77 23.74
N SER A 251 2.34 14.55 23.31
CA SER A 251 2.98 14.40 22.02
C SER A 251 4.40 14.98 22.06
N GLU A 252 5.36 14.27 21.49
CA GLU A 252 6.77 14.65 21.36
C GLU A 252 7.24 14.34 19.93
N THR A 253 8.19 15.11 19.41
CA THR A 253 8.68 14.97 18.04
C THR A 253 10.20 15.04 18.02
N ILE A 254 10.82 14.11 17.32
CA ILE A 254 12.27 13.94 17.23
C ILE A 254 12.63 13.59 15.78
N ASP A 255 13.56 14.34 15.17
CA ASP A 255 14.11 13.96 13.87
C ASP A 255 15.21 12.88 14.06
N ILE A 256 15.15 11.82 13.27
CA ILE A 256 15.96 10.60 13.38
C ILE A 256 16.52 10.16 12.01
N SER A 257 17.57 9.33 12.02
CA SER A 257 18.12 8.69 10.82
C SER A 257 17.44 7.35 10.49
N THR A 258 17.71 6.82 9.30
CA THR A 258 17.16 5.57 8.75
C THR A 258 17.21 4.37 9.69
N ASP A 259 18.29 4.21 10.46
CA ASP A 259 18.55 3.03 11.29
C ASP A 259 17.58 2.88 12.49
N GLN A 260 16.66 3.82 12.66
CA GLN A 260 15.69 3.86 13.77
C GLN A 260 14.26 3.62 13.31
N VAL A 261 14.02 3.33 12.03
CA VAL A 261 12.70 3.04 11.48
C VAL A 261 12.47 1.52 11.50
N PRO A 262 11.36 1.03 12.08
CA PRO A 262 11.05 -0.40 12.06
C PRO A 262 10.79 -0.87 10.61
N LEU A 263 11.39 -2.01 10.23
CA LEU A 263 11.30 -2.63 8.90
C LEU A 263 10.26 -3.76 8.81
N GLY A 264 9.23 -3.70 9.66
CA GLY A 264 8.19 -4.73 9.72
C GLY A 264 7.76 -5.08 11.13
N GLU A 265 6.69 -5.86 11.24
CA GLU A 265 6.04 -6.22 12.51
C GLU A 265 7.01 -6.81 13.53
N SER A 266 7.89 -7.72 13.10
CA SER A 266 8.92 -8.33 13.97
C SER A 266 9.85 -7.29 14.60
N SER A 267 10.23 -6.25 13.85
CA SER A 267 11.08 -5.18 14.37
C SER A 267 10.29 -4.20 15.23
N GLY A 268 9.02 -3.94 14.90
CA GLY A 268 8.08 -3.21 15.76
C GLY A 268 7.93 -3.90 17.11
N GLN A 269 7.76 -5.23 17.14
CA GLN A 269 7.66 -6.01 18.38
C GLN A 269 8.95 -5.96 19.24
N VAL A 270 10.13 -5.83 18.63
CA VAL A 270 11.38 -5.62 19.39
C VAL A 270 11.35 -4.29 20.13
N TYR A 271 10.87 -3.21 19.49
CA TYR A 271 10.65 -1.93 20.17
C TYR A 271 9.64 -2.05 21.33
N ALA A 272 8.61 -2.88 21.17
CA ALA A 272 7.63 -3.17 22.24
C ALA A 272 8.30 -3.77 23.47
N GLY A 273 9.15 -4.77 23.23
CA GLY A 273 9.91 -5.47 24.26
C GLY A 273 10.84 -4.52 24.99
N ASP A 274 11.65 -3.78 24.24
CA ASP A 274 12.61 -2.81 24.78
C ASP A 274 11.91 -1.72 25.62
N LEU A 275 10.74 -1.24 25.18
CA LEU A 275 9.93 -0.29 25.96
C LEU A 275 9.42 -0.91 27.26
N SER A 276 8.90 -2.14 27.22
CA SER A 276 8.40 -2.81 28.42
C SER A 276 9.49 -3.00 29.49
N GLU A 277 10.73 -3.28 29.06
CA GLU A 277 11.90 -3.37 29.91
C GLU A 277 12.27 -1.98 30.46
N ALA A 278 12.36 -0.96 29.59
CA ALA A 278 12.68 0.42 29.99
C ALA A 278 11.67 1.01 30.98
N TYR A 279 10.36 0.74 30.81
CA TYR A 279 9.34 1.15 31.76
C TYR A 279 9.53 0.42 33.10
N THR A 280 9.77 -0.88 33.08
CA THR A 280 10.01 -1.67 34.29
C THR A 280 11.22 -1.12 35.08
N GLU A 281 12.31 -0.80 34.39
CA GLU A 281 13.48 -0.14 35.00
C GLU A 281 13.15 1.25 35.53
N GLY A 282 12.39 2.06 34.79
CA GLY A 282 11.94 3.38 35.23
C GLY A 282 11.10 3.33 36.52
N PHE A 283 10.19 2.36 36.63
CA PHE A 283 9.41 2.15 37.85
C PHE A 283 10.27 1.62 39.00
N GLN A 284 11.23 0.74 38.74
CA GLN A 284 12.19 0.31 39.76
C GLN A 284 13.05 1.47 40.28
N GLN A 285 13.39 2.44 39.43
CA GLN A 285 14.10 3.66 39.84
C GLN A 285 13.20 4.62 40.64
N ALA A 286 11.93 4.76 40.26
CA ALA A 286 10.97 5.62 40.96
C ALA A 286 10.50 5.04 42.31
N CYS A 287 10.34 3.71 42.38
CA CYS A 287 9.92 2.98 43.57
C CYS A 287 11.15 2.49 44.35
N THR A 288 11.78 3.39 45.11
CA THR A 288 13.05 3.12 45.81
C THR A 288 13.01 1.94 46.79
N GLY A 289 11.84 1.64 47.37
CA GLY A 289 11.61 0.49 48.24
C GLY A 289 11.09 -0.76 47.51
N GLY A 290 11.01 -0.72 46.18
CA GLY A 290 10.60 -1.82 45.31
C GLY A 290 9.22 -1.63 44.66
N PHE A 291 9.07 -2.19 43.47
CA PHE A 291 7.79 -2.31 42.76
C PHE A 291 7.35 -3.77 42.74
N ASP A 292 6.11 -4.03 43.16
CA ASP A 292 5.45 -5.35 43.10
C ASP A 292 4.18 -5.23 42.24
N GLY A 293 4.26 -5.64 40.98
CA GLY A 293 3.18 -5.50 40.02
C GLY A 293 3.52 -6.04 38.64
N ASN A 294 2.53 -5.97 37.74
CA ASN A 294 2.65 -6.43 36.37
C ASN A 294 2.48 -5.27 35.39
N VAL A 295 3.35 -5.24 34.38
CA VAL A 295 3.16 -4.47 33.14
C VAL A 295 2.54 -5.42 32.14
N ASN A 296 1.36 -5.10 31.63
CA ASN A 296 0.68 -5.90 30.60
C ASN A 296 0.55 -5.04 29.36
N VAL A 297 1.07 -5.54 28.24
CA VAL A 297 0.76 -5.01 26.92
C VAL A 297 -0.53 -5.67 26.47
N SER A 298 -1.58 -4.88 26.29
CA SER A 298 -2.92 -5.37 25.92
C SER A 298 -3.19 -5.30 24.42
N GLU A 299 -2.48 -4.42 23.72
CA GLU A 299 -2.66 -4.22 22.29
C GLU A 299 -1.33 -3.83 21.65
N PHE A 300 -1.08 -4.42 20.48
CA PHE A 300 0.03 -4.11 19.62
C PHE A 300 -0.49 -4.04 18.20
N THR A 301 -0.22 -2.92 17.53
CA THR A 301 -0.44 -2.81 16.09
C THR A 301 0.81 -2.24 15.43
N TYR A 302 1.16 -2.80 14.28
CA TYR A 302 2.19 -2.27 13.41
C TYR A 302 1.56 -1.93 12.07
N THR A 303 1.76 -0.72 11.60
CA THR A 303 1.24 -0.24 10.32
C THR A 303 2.34 0.44 9.53
N THR A 304 2.26 0.33 8.21
CA THR A 304 3.13 1.06 7.29
C THR A 304 2.29 1.62 6.15
N SER A 305 2.79 2.68 5.54
CA SER A 305 2.29 3.25 4.28
C SER A 305 3.49 3.61 3.40
N GLY A 306 3.26 3.62 2.09
CA GLY A 306 4.28 3.88 1.09
C GLY A 306 3.83 3.50 -0.31
N SER A 307 4.45 4.12 -1.30
CA SER A 307 4.26 3.80 -2.71
C SER A 307 5.44 2.94 -3.20
N GLY A 308 5.21 1.67 -3.58
CA GLY A 308 6.25 0.72 -4.03
C GLY A 308 7.06 0.09 -2.88
N GLU A 309 8.30 -0.35 -3.13
CA GLU A 309 9.20 -0.91 -2.10
C GLU A 309 9.60 0.13 -1.01
N VAL A 310 9.29 1.42 -1.20
CA VAL A 310 9.80 2.53 -0.38
C VAL A 310 8.75 3.01 0.62
N GLY A 311 8.99 2.78 1.90
CA GLY A 311 8.15 3.28 2.99
C GLY A 311 8.16 4.80 3.09
N THR A 312 6.99 5.40 3.32
CA THR A 312 6.82 6.84 3.63
C THR A 312 6.45 7.07 5.08
N LYS A 313 5.75 6.12 5.71
CA LYS A 313 5.40 6.18 7.12
C LYS A 313 5.28 4.79 7.75
N ALA A 314 5.73 4.67 8.99
CA ALA A 314 5.50 3.50 9.84
C ALA A 314 4.83 3.95 11.13
N VAL A 315 3.89 3.18 11.66
CA VAL A 315 3.26 3.43 12.95
C VAL A 315 3.34 2.18 13.78
N VAL A 316 3.72 2.32 15.04
CA VAL A 316 3.60 1.27 16.03
C VAL A 316 2.77 1.77 17.18
N SER A 317 1.66 1.09 17.48
CA SER A 317 0.80 1.43 18.61
C SER A 317 0.87 0.39 19.70
N TYR A 318 0.88 0.86 20.94
CA TYR A 318 0.86 0.04 22.14
C TYR A 318 -0.18 0.53 23.12
N ALA A 319 -0.99 -0.38 23.63
CA ALA A 319 -1.73 -0.14 24.85
C ALA A 319 -1.08 -0.94 25.99
N PHE A 320 -0.79 -0.27 27.10
CA PHE A 320 -0.32 -0.93 28.31
C PHE A 320 -1.11 -0.57 29.55
N SER A 321 -1.20 -1.56 30.44
CA SER A 321 -1.72 -1.39 31.78
C SER A 321 -0.68 -1.83 32.81
N ILE A 322 -0.47 -0.97 33.79
CA ILE A 322 0.45 -1.20 34.90
C ILE A 322 -0.38 -1.23 36.16
N ASN A 323 -0.41 -2.39 36.81
CA ASN A 323 -1.14 -2.58 38.06
C ASN A 323 -0.18 -3.16 39.08
N GLY A 324 -0.03 -2.50 40.21
CA GLY A 324 0.91 -2.92 41.23
C GLY A 324 0.96 -2.03 42.45
N THR A 325 1.99 -2.26 43.26
CA THR A 325 2.28 -1.49 44.45
C THR A 325 3.69 -0.95 44.35
N CYS A 326 3.82 0.38 44.41
CA CYS A 326 5.09 1.08 44.49
C CYS A 326 5.44 1.34 45.95
N THR A 327 6.58 0.83 46.42
CA THR A 327 7.09 1.15 47.75
C THR A 327 8.18 2.19 47.63
N VAL A 328 8.08 3.23 48.44
CA VAL A 328 9.08 4.30 48.55
C VAL A 328 9.65 4.27 49.96
N ASP A 329 10.97 4.14 50.06
CA ASP A 329 11.66 4.07 51.34
C ASP A 329 11.33 5.28 52.23
N GLY A 330 10.84 5.00 53.44
CA GLY A 330 10.44 6.04 54.40
C GLY A 330 9.08 6.69 54.13
N GLN A 331 8.38 6.36 53.04
CA GLN A 331 7.02 6.86 52.74
C GLN A 331 5.95 5.77 52.69
N GLY A 332 6.35 4.50 52.59
CA GLY A 332 5.43 3.35 52.58
C GLY A 332 5.05 2.93 51.17
N SER A 333 3.98 2.13 51.07
CA SER A 333 3.54 1.49 49.84
C SER A 333 2.27 2.15 49.29
N PHE A 334 2.26 2.42 48.00
CA PHE A 334 1.18 3.11 47.29
C PHE A 334 0.68 2.25 46.13
N PRO A 335 -0.65 2.11 45.95
CA PRO A 335 -1.18 1.41 44.79
C PRO A 335 -0.93 2.23 43.52
N MET A 336 -0.55 1.56 42.44
CA MET A 336 -0.41 2.13 41.11
C MET A 336 -1.35 1.42 40.16
N ASN A 337 -2.14 2.23 39.45
CA ASN A 337 -2.94 1.81 38.31
C ASN A 337 -2.71 2.84 37.21
N ILE A 338 -1.96 2.47 36.18
CA ILE A 338 -1.65 3.33 35.05
C ILE A 338 -2.17 2.64 33.80
N THR A 339 -2.96 3.35 33.02
CA THR A 339 -3.33 2.95 31.65
C THR A 339 -2.70 3.94 30.70
N ALA A 340 -2.06 3.46 29.66
CA ALA A 340 -1.50 4.35 28.68
C ALA A 340 -1.46 3.73 27.29
N ASP A 341 -1.63 4.61 26.31
CA ASP A 341 -1.66 4.29 24.89
C ASP A 341 -0.58 5.13 24.22
N PHE A 342 0.25 4.51 23.40
CA PHE A 342 1.37 5.14 22.71
C PHE A 342 1.31 4.83 21.24
N ASP A 343 1.40 5.86 20.43
CA ASP A 343 1.62 5.79 19.00
C ASP A 343 3.02 6.34 18.69
N TYR A 344 3.88 5.48 18.16
CA TYR A 344 5.17 5.84 17.59
C TYR A 344 4.99 5.93 16.08
N THR A 345 5.10 7.11 15.52
CA THR A 345 4.92 7.37 14.08
C THR A 345 6.23 7.85 13.48
N TRP A 346 6.76 7.11 12.52
CA TRP A 346 7.90 7.48 11.72
C TRP A 346 7.41 8.04 10.39
N GLU A 347 7.75 9.29 10.07
CA GLU A 347 7.42 9.92 8.79
C GLU A 347 8.69 10.30 8.05
N ARG A 348 8.80 9.94 6.77
CA ARG A 348 9.94 10.34 5.96
C ARG A 348 9.84 11.83 5.61
N ILE A 349 10.92 12.58 5.86
CA ILE A 349 10.98 14.04 5.65
C ILE A 349 12.00 14.48 4.58
N GLY A 350 12.76 13.53 4.02
CA GLY A 350 13.68 13.74 2.89
C GLY A 350 14.43 12.47 2.57
#